data_AF-A0AAJ6Y508-F1
#
_entry.id   AF-A0AAJ6Y508-F1
#
_cell.length_a   1.000
_cell.length_b   1.000
_cell.length_c   1.000
_cell.angle_alpha   90.00
_cell.angle_beta   90.00
_cell.angle_gamma   90.00
#
_symmetry.space_group_name_H-M   'P 1'
#
loop_
_entity.id
_entity.type
_entity.pdbx_description
1 polymer ?
#
loop_
_entity_poly.entity_id
_entity_poly.type
_entity_poly.pdbx_seq_one_letter_code
_entity_poly.pdbx_strand_id
1 'polypeptide(L)'
;MANLRTAMDSQFWDQPISSSQTLEGCAYSIPGDPFPLEVTRASKALRVQQLSVLGNGFPLGTIPSFSPTSTKDLGSFSLQSLFLKLATSNSWLGLIGQFRPKKLISSIKGEFTNADEFEWPAFKDVAKHVFDKSIYSLGLFSQISLSSSSVLLSTERHGDKRRPRYKMMLWHELPDHDITLEAAWPGLFLDQKGKYWDVPESISLDMSSLPSESGFQYRFGVHKNSGHPQPVNTLNGEVPCALMPGLCAKAAFSYEKRKDFWRQKEKVDDTAVKTDRGKVRHPSFDMRLSEPHAAISGIIGMLLHCIG
;
A
#
# COMPACT_ATOMS: atom_id res chain seq x y z
N MET A 1 18.84 -6.48 -2.43
CA MET A 1 18.50 -7.50 -1.40
C MET A 1 17.17 -7.28 -0.67
N ALA A 2 16.48 -6.15 -0.83
CA ALA A 2 15.24 -5.82 -0.09
C ALA A 2 14.08 -6.85 -0.25
N ASN A 3 14.03 -7.59 -1.35
CA ASN A 3 12.93 -8.51 -1.63
C ASN A 3 13.02 -9.82 -0.81
N LEU A 4 14.22 -10.32 -0.50
CA LEU A 4 14.38 -11.61 0.19
C LEU A 4 13.88 -11.52 1.64
N ARG A 5 14.31 -10.49 2.38
CA ARG A 5 13.86 -10.24 3.75
C ARG A 5 12.35 -10.01 3.80
N THR A 6 11.82 -9.20 2.89
CA THR A 6 10.37 -8.96 2.83
C THR A 6 9.60 -10.25 2.53
N ALA A 7 10.12 -11.11 1.65
CA ALA A 7 9.52 -12.41 1.33
C ALA A 7 9.61 -13.42 2.48
N MET A 8 10.65 -13.36 3.32
CA MET A 8 10.72 -14.15 4.56
C MET A 8 9.74 -13.60 5.61
N ASP A 9 9.67 -12.28 5.75
CA ASP A 9 8.76 -11.64 6.72
C ASP A 9 7.29 -11.87 6.36
N SER A 10 6.93 -12.01 5.08
CA SER A 10 5.56 -12.26 4.63
C SER A 10 5.05 -13.67 4.94
N GLN A 11 5.94 -14.64 5.20
CA GLN A 11 5.53 -15.95 5.69
C GLN A 11 4.88 -15.86 7.07
N PHE A 12 5.27 -14.87 7.88
CA PHE A 12 4.81 -14.73 9.26
C PHE A 12 3.84 -13.56 9.46
N TRP A 13 3.98 -12.48 8.69
CA TRP A 13 3.25 -11.23 8.91
C TRP A 13 2.51 -10.76 7.68
N ASP A 14 1.46 -10.00 7.92
CA ASP A 14 0.68 -9.33 6.88
C ASP A 14 1.52 -8.13 6.40
N GLN A 15 2.40 -8.35 5.41
CA GLN A 15 3.26 -7.28 4.92
C GLN A 15 2.45 -6.34 4.00
N PRO A 16 2.60 -5.01 4.15
CA PRO A 16 1.99 -4.06 3.25
C PRO A 16 2.71 -4.12 1.90
N ILE A 17 1.94 -4.35 0.85
CA ILE A 17 2.34 -4.56 -0.53
C ILE A 17 1.76 -3.43 -1.37
N SER A 18 2.53 -2.90 -2.32
CA SER A 18 2.04 -1.87 -3.22
C SER A 18 0.98 -2.45 -4.15
N SER A 19 -0.22 -1.87 -4.14
CA SER A 19 -1.32 -2.30 -4.99
C SER A 19 -2.11 -1.12 -5.52
N SER A 20 -2.43 -1.13 -6.81
CA SER A 20 -3.26 -0.11 -7.46
C SER A 20 -4.76 -0.33 -7.30
N GLN A 21 -5.19 -1.39 -6.61
CA GLN A 21 -6.60 -1.73 -6.43
C GLN A 21 -7.38 -0.74 -5.55
N THR A 22 -6.70 -0.14 -4.59
CA THR A 22 -7.24 0.84 -3.64
C THR A 22 -6.61 2.20 -3.90
N LEU A 23 -7.34 3.27 -3.58
CA LEU A 23 -6.79 4.63 -3.63
C LEU A 23 -5.63 4.85 -2.66
N GLU A 24 -5.56 4.09 -1.57
CA GLU A 24 -4.44 4.11 -0.63
C GLU A 24 -3.15 3.50 -1.24
N GLY A 25 -3.25 2.76 -2.33
CA GLY A 25 -2.07 2.18 -2.97
C GLY A 25 -1.48 0.95 -2.24
N CYS A 26 -2.21 0.33 -1.30
CA CYS A 26 -1.69 -0.73 -0.44
C CYS A 26 -2.67 -1.92 -0.33
N ALA A 27 -2.11 -3.12 -0.32
CA ALA A 27 -2.79 -4.37 0.04
C ALA A 27 -1.90 -5.15 1.02
N TYR A 28 -2.45 -6.11 1.75
CA TYR A 28 -1.69 -6.95 2.69
C TYR A 28 -1.38 -8.30 2.08
N SER A 29 -0.19 -8.84 2.32
CA SER A 29 0.05 -10.27 2.03
C SER A 29 -0.72 -11.14 2.99
N ILE A 30 -1.16 -12.29 2.50
CA ILE A 30 -1.68 -13.36 3.35
C ILE A 30 -0.46 -14.08 3.96
N PRO A 31 -0.42 -14.29 5.28
CA PRO A 31 0.69 -14.97 5.93
C PRO A 31 0.67 -16.47 5.58
N GLY A 32 1.85 -17.08 5.55
CA GLY A 32 2.08 -18.48 5.20
C GLY A 32 2.92 -18.61 3.93
N ASP A 33 2.36 -18.17 2.79
CA ASP A 33 3.03 -18.25 1.50
C ASP A 33 3.71 -16.92 1.12
N PRO A 34 4.89 -16.96 0.46
CA PRO A 34 5.52 -15.74 -0.01
C PRO A 34 4.63 -15.05 -1.05
N PHE A 35 4.55 -13.72 -0.99
CA PHE A 35 3.82 -12.92 -1.99
C PHE A 35 4.44 -13.07 -3.39
N PRO A 36 3.68 -12.82 -4.47
CA PRO A 36 4.17 -13.02 -5.83
C PRO A 36 5.42 -12.17 -6.12
N LEU A 37 6.40 -12.75 -6.82
CA LEU A 37 7.71 -12.12 -7.09
C LEU A 37 7.64 -10.77 -7.81
N GLU A 38 6.56 -10.52 -8.55
CA GLU A 38 6.35 -9.29 -9.31
C GLU A 38 5.87 -8.12 -8.45
N VAL A 39 5.51 -8.36 -7.19
CA VAL A 39 4.96 -7.33 -6.32
C VAL A 39 6.00 -6.84 -5.32
N THR A 40 5.94 -5.55 -5.03
CA THR A 40 6.89 -4.87 -4.14
C THR A 40 6.23 -4.45 -2.84
N ARG A 41 7.03 -4.33 -1.78
CA ARG A 41 6.57 -3.77 -0.51
C ARG A 41 6.00 -2.37 -0.74
N ALA A 42 4.89 -2.05 -0.09
CA ALA A 42 4.35 -0.71 -0.10
C ALA A 42 5.38 0.28 0.49
N SER A 43 5.44 1.47 -0.09
CA SER A 43 6.25 2.55 0.48
C SER A 43 5.69 2.94 1.84
N LYS A 44 6.58 3.32 2.77
CA LYS A 44 6.17 3.94 4.04
C LYS A 44 5.52 5.31 3.84
N ALA A 45 5.80 5.98 2.71
CA ALA A 45 5.17 7.25 2.38
C ALA A 45 3.72 7.03 1.92
N LEU A 46 2.79 7.80 2.50
CA LEU A 46 1.37 7.72 2.15
C LEU A 46 1.15 8.01 0.67
N ARG A 47 0.17 7.34 0.06
CA ARG A 47 -0.12 7.53 -1.37
C ARG A 47 -0.43 8.97 -1.74
N VAL A 48 -1.12 9.72 -0.87
CA VAL A 48 -1.37 11.15 -1.06
C VAL A 48 -0.06 11.95 -1.18
N GLN A 49 0.93 11.64 -0.34
CA GLN A 49 2.23 12.31 -0.37
C GLN A 49 2.99 11.94 -1.64
N GLN A 50 2.93 10.67 -2.07
CA GLN A 50 3.49 10.23 -3.35
C GLN A 50 2.84 10.98 -4.53
N LEU A 51 1.52 11.07 -4.57
CA LEU A 51 0.78 11.79 -5.63
C LEU A 51 1.08 13.29 -5.60
N SER A 52 1.30 13.89 -4.42
CA SER A 52 1.70 15.30 -4.32
C SER A 52 3.07 15.57 -4.93
N VAL A 53 3.99 14.60 -4.90
CA VAL A 53 5.33 14.74 -5.52
C VAL A 53 5.26 14.43 -7.01
N LEU A 54 4.63 13.31 -7.36
CA LEU A 54 4.48 12.86 -8.75
C LEU A 54 3.63 13.84 -9.58
N GLY A 55 2.61 14.45 -8.97
CA GLY A 55 1.71 15.38 -9.64
C GLY A 55 2.43 16.60 -10.22
N ASN A 56 3.54 17.03 -9.60
CA ASN A 56 4.36 18.14 -10.12
C ASN A 56 5.04 17.80 -11.46
N GLY A 57 5.24 16.52 -11.76
CA GLY A 57 5.87 16.04 -12.99
C GLY A 57 4.89 15.79 -14.15
N PHE A 58 3.57 15.76 -13.88
CA PHE A 58 2.55 15.55 -14.90
C PHE A 58 1.82 16.86 -15.21
N PRO A 59 1.60 17.20 -16.50
CA PRO A 59 1.08 18.50 -16.91
C PRO A 59 -0.32 18.84 -16.40
N LEU A 60 -1.08 17.84 -15.94
CA LEU A 60 -2.44 17.99 -15.40
C LEU A 60 -2.57 17.46 -13.95
N GLY A 61 -1.46 17.10 -13.29
CA GLY A 61 -1.49 16.43 -12.00
C GLY A 61 -2.18 15.05 -12.02
N THR A 62 -2.53 14.54 -13.21
CA THR A 62 -3.17 13.24 -13.41
C THR A 62 -2.12 12.17 -13.61
N ILE A 63 -2.11 11.17 -12.74
CA ILE A 63 -1.16 10.08 -12.72
C ILE A 63 -1.85 8.82 -13.25
N PRO A 64 -1.36 8.22 -14.35
CA PRO A 64 -1.91 6.97 -14.85
C PRO A 64 -1.63 5.84 -13.87
N SER A 65 -2.62 4.98 -13.66
CA SER A 65 -2.53 3.80 -12.82
C SER A 65 -3.29 2.64 -13.46
N PHE A 66 -2.68 1.46 -13.42
CA PHE A 66 -3.23 0.24 -13.99
C PHE A 66 -3.59 -0.74 -12.87
N SER A 67 -4.84 -1.16 -12.82
CA SER A 67 -5.37 -2.09 -11.83
C SER A 67 -6.19 -3.18 -12.53
N PRO A 68 -5.97 -4.47 -12.27
CA PRO A 68 -6.81 -5.52 -12.85
C PRO A 68 -8.23 -5.41 -12.28
N THR A 69 -9.26 -5.36 -13.13
CA THR A 69 -10.67 -5.28 -12.70
C THR A 69 -11.42 -6.54 -13.10
N SER A 70 -12.33 -7.02 -12.24
CA SER A 70 -13.19 -8.17 -12.52
C SER A 70 -14.25 -7.87 -13.59
N THR A 71 -14.76 -6.63 -13.59
CA THR A 71 -15.76 -6.15 -14.54
C THR A 71 -15.11 -5.69 -15.84
N LYS A 72 -15.38 -6.40 -16.95
CA LYS A 72 -14.84 -6.08 -18.28
C LYS A 72 -15.12 -4.63 -18.73
N ASP A 73 -16.22 -4.05 -18.25
CA ASP A 73 -16.72 -2.73 -18.65
C ASP A 73 -15.94 -1.57 -18.01
N LEU A 74 -15.46 -1.72 -16.77
CA LEU A 74 -14.70 -0.65 -16.10
C LEU A 74 -13.28 -0.49 -16.67
N GLY A 75 -12.71 -1.56 -17.21
CA GLY A 75 -11.33 -1.56 -17.70
C GLY A 75 -10.29 -1.51 -16.59
N SER A 76 -9.03 -1.69 -16.99
CA SER A 76 -7.91 -1.74 -16.06
C SER A 76 -7.15 -0.42 -15.94
N PHE A 77 -7.39 0.53 -16.84
CA PHE A 77 -6.72 1.83 -16.86
C PHE A 77 -7.51 2.88 -16.08
N SER A 78 -6.82 3.66 -15.26
CA SER A 78 -7.41 4.72 -14.46
C SER A 78 -6.45 5.88 -14.21
N LEU A 79 -6.99 7.08 -14.08
CA LEU A 79 -6.24 8.32 -13.84
C LEU A 79 -6.50 8.77 -12.42
N GLN A 80 -5.45 8.88 -11.60
CA GLN A 80 -5.51 9.39 -10.23
C GLN A 80 -5.11 10.86 -10.20
N SER A 81 -5.80 11.67 -9.41
CA SER A 81 -5.46 13.08 -9.20
C SER A 81 -5.61 13.44 -7.72
N LEU A 82 -4.78 14.37 -7.26
CA LEU A 82 -4.87 14.95 -5.93
C LEU A 82 -5.65 16.27 -6.03
N PHE A 83 -6.87 16.29 -5.50
CA PHE A 83 -7.75 17.46 -5.58
C PHE A 83 -7.50 18.47 -4.46
N LEU A 84 -7.27 17.97 -3.24
CA LEU A 84 -7.04 18.81 -2.07
C LEU A 84 -5.83 18.31 -1.32
N LYS A 85 -4.99 19.26 -0.92
CA LYS A 85 -3.85 19.06 -0.04
C LYS A 85 -3.87 20.15 1.03
N LEU A 86 -4.14 19.77 2.26
CA LEU A 86 -4.02 20.62 3.43
C LEU A 86 -2.90 20.08 4.30
N ALA A 87 -1.85 20.88 4.47
CA ALA A 87 -0.68 20.51 5.26
C ALA A 87 -0.50 21.55 6.37
N THR A 88 -0.57 21.10 7.61
CA THR A 88 -0.21 21.86 8.82
C THR A 88 1.02 21.20 9.45
N SER A 89 1.66 21.85 10.42
CA SER A 89 2.88 21.33 11.06
C SER A 89 2.73 19.90 11.61
N ASN A 90 1.55 19.56 12.13
CA ASN A 90 1.28 18.28 12.81
C ASN A 90 0.12 17.49 12.19
N SER A 91 -0.45 17.98 11.09
CA SER A 91 -1.64 17.37 10.49
C SER A 91 -1.60 17.48 8.97
N TRP A 92 -2.09 16.45 8.31
CA TRP A 92 -2.18 16.36 6.87
C TRP A 92 -3.57 15.88 6.48
N LEU A 93 -4.18 16.54 5.50
CA LEU A 93 -5.45 16.15 4.89
C LEU A 93 -5.29 16.12 3.38
N GLY A 94 -5.67 15.00 2.78
CA GLY A 94 -5.59 14.76 1.34
C GLY A 94 -6.90 14.25 0.78
N LEU A 95 -7.33 14.80 -0.36
CA LEU A 95 -8.43 14.27 -1.15
C LEU A 95 -7.90 13.78 -2.49
N ILE A 96 -7.90 12.46 -2.67
CA ILE A 96 -7.56 11.79 -3.92
C ILE A 96 -8.86 11.48 -4.66
N GLY A 97 -8.86 11.62 -5.98
CA GLY A 97 -9.85 10.89 -6.77
C GLY A 97 -9.24 10.18 -7.96
N GLN A 98 -10.00 9.23 -8.46
CA GLN A 98 -9.64 8.36 -9.56
C GLN A 98 -10.76 8.34 -10.56
N PHE A 99 -10.39 8.44 -11.83
CA PHE A 99 -11.27 8.47 -12.98
C PHE A 99 -10.97 7.28 -13.91
N ARG A 100 -11.99 6.57 -14.36
CA ARG A 100 -11.87 5.40 -15.24
C ARG A 100 -12.40 5.69 -16.64
N PRO A 101 -11.55 6.10 -17.60
CA PRO A 101 -12.02 6.60 -18.89
C PRO A 101 -12.66 5.52 -19.77
N LYS A 102 -12.29 4.24 -19.63
CA LYS A 102 -12.82 3.17 -20.49
C LYS A 102 -14.34 3.06 -20.41
N LYS A 103 -14.90 3.15 -19.19
CA LYS A 103 -16.34 3.09 -18.98
C LYS A 103 -17.05 4.26 -19.68
N LEU A 104 -16.51 5.48 -19.55
CA LEU A 104 -17.03 6.67 -20.22
C LEU A 104 -16.99 6.52 -21.74
N ILE A 105 -15.86 6.09 -22.30
CA ILE A 105 -15.71 5.91 -23.75
C ILE A 105 -16.66 4.83 -24.25
N SER A 106 -16.83 3.74 -23.49
CA SER A 106 -17.75 2.66 -23.86
C SER A 106 -19.22 3.07 -23.82
N SER A 107 -19.63 3.87 -22.82
CA SER A 107 -21.01 4.37 -22.74
C SER A 107 -21.30 5.35 -23.87
N ILE A 108 -20.40 6.29 -24.11
CA ILE A 108 -20.50 7.27 -25.18
C ILE A 108 -20.56 6.58 -26.56
N LYS A 109 -19.68 5.58 -26.79
CA LYS A 109 -19.69 4.83 -28.05
C LYS A 109 -21.00 4.05 -28.24
N GLY A 110 -21.54 3.48 -27.16
CA GLY A 110 -22.84 2.79 -27.21
C GLY A 110 -23.98 3.73 -27.63
N GLU A 111 -23.97 4.98 -27.15
CA GLU A 111 -24.96 5.98 -27.55
C GLU A 111 -24.80 6.44 -29.00
N PHE A 112 -23.56 6.73 -29.44
CA PHE A 112 -23.30 7.11 -30.83
C PHE A 112 -23.56 6.01 -31.86
N THR A 113 -23.54 4.74 -31.46
CA THR A 113 -23.89 3.63 -32.37
C THR A 113 -25.41 3.45 -32.49
N ASN A 114 -26.17 3.94 -31.52
CA ASN A 114 -27.64 3.83 -31.48
C ASN A 114 -28.35 5.11 -31.95
N ALA A 115 -27.66 6.26 -32.00
CA ALA A 115 -28.21 7.54 -32.40
C ALA A 115 -27.74 7.88 -33.83
N ASP A 116 -28.64 7.68 -34.81
CA ASP A 116 -28.40 7.98 -36.22
C ASP A 116 -28.54 9.47 -36.58
N GLU A 117 -28.90 10.36 -35.64
CA GLU A 117 -29.03 11.79 -35.89
C GLU A 117 -28.45 12.62 -34.74
N PHE A 118 -27.53 13.52 -35.09
CA PHE A 118 -26.73 14.34 -34.18
C PHE A 118 -27.56 15.51 -33.63
N GLU A 119 -28.55 15.23 -32.77
CA GLU A 119 -29.37 16.26 -32.13
C GLU A 119 -29.03 16.45 -30.64
N TRP A 120 -29.26 17.68 -30.16
CA TRP A 120 -29.10 18.17 -28.78
C TRP A 120 -29.48 17.22 -27.61
N PRO A 121 -30.46 16.29 -27.70
CA PRO A 121 -30.65 15.21 -26.72
C PRO A 121 -29.39 14.40 -26.40
N ALA A 122 -28.53 14.12 -27.40
CA ALA A 122 -27.31 13.34 -27.22
C ALA A 122 -26.33 13.99 -26.24
N PHE A 123 -26.25 15.33 -26.20
CA PHE A 123 -25.37 16.03 -25.24
C PHE A 123 -25.86 15.92 -23.79
N LYS A 124 -27.19 15.91 -23.57
CA LYS A 124 -27.78 15.76 -22.23
C LYS A 124 -27.55 14.35 -21.70
N ASP A 125 -27.61 13.36 -22.58
CA ASP A 125 -27.37 11.96 -22.24
C ASP A 125 -25.87 11.68 -22.03
N VAL A 126 -24.98 12.27 -22.85
CA VAL A 126 -23.52 12.25 -22.59
C VAL A 126 -23.17 12.93 -21.26
N ALA A 127 -23.80 14.07 -20.93
CA ALA A 127 -23.58 14.72 -19.64
C ALA A 127 -24.01 13.83 -18.47
N LYS A 128 -25.13 13.12 -18.60
CA LYS A 128 -25.59 12.13 -17.61
C LYS A 128 -24.56 11.01 -17.42
N HIS A 129 -23.89 10.57 -18.48
CA HIS A 129 -22.79 9.61 -18.40
C HIS A 129 -21.53 10.16 -17.74
N VAL A 130 -21.18 11.44 -17.98
CA VAL A 130 -20.08 12.10 -17.27
C VAL A 130 -20.37 12.22 -15.77
N PHE A 131 -21.63 12.34 -15.36
CA PHE A 131 -22.01 12.36 -13.94
C PHE A 131 -22.31 10.97 -13.35
N ASP A 132 -22.04 9.89 -14.08
CA ASP A 132 -22.20 8.54 -13.55
C ASP A 132 -21.18 8.30 -12.43
N LYS A 133 -21.70 8.12 -11.21
CA LYS A 133 -20.91 7.90 -9.98
C LYS A 133 -19.95 6.73 -10.14
N SER A 134 -20.30 5.72 -10.93
CA SER A 134 -19.52 4.51 -11.10
C SER A 134 -18.17 4.69 -11.81
N ILE A 135 -17.95 5.84 -12.45
CA ILE A 135 -16.71 6.17 -13.16
C ILE A 135 -15.66 6.76 -12.20
N TYR A 136 -16.11 7.26 -11.04
CA TYR A 136 -15.29 7.96 -10.07
C TYR A 136 -15.05 7.12 -8.81
N SER A 137 -13.86 7.29 -8.24
CA SER A 137 -13.56 6.89 -6.87
C SER A 137 -12.97 8.09 -6.14
N LEU A 138 -13.35 8.26 -4.87
CA LEU A 138 -12.90 9.37 -4.03
C LEU A 138 -12.34 8.80 -2.73
N GLY A 139 -11.21 9.33 -2.29
CA GLY A 139 -10.52 8.93 -1.07
C GLY A 139 -10.12 10.15 -0.26
N LEU A 140 -10.56 10.21 1.00
CA LEU A 140 -10.15 11.21 1.97
C LEU A 140 -9.19 10.56 2.96
N PHE A 141 -8.03 11.20 3.15
CA PHE A 141 -6.95 10.72 4.00
C PHE A 141 -6.58 11.82 4.97
N SER A 142 -6.66 11.55 6.27
CA SER A 142 -6.22 12.45 7.33
C SER A 142 -5.13 11.78 8.15
N GLN A 143 -4.00 12.44 8.32
CA GLN A 143 -2.94 12.02 9.23
C GLN A 143 -2.74 13.10 10.29
N ILE A 144 -2.66 12.72 11.55
CA ILE A 144 -2.39 13.62 12.66
C ILE A 144 -1.20 13.04 13.42
N SER A 145 -0.10 13.80 13.55
CA SER A 145 0.99 13.46 14.44
C SER A 145 0.82 14.15 15.79
N LEU A 146 0.74 13.34 16.83
CA LEU A 146 1.00 13.73 18.22
C LEU A 146 2.50 13.58 18.51
N SER A 147 2.95 14.07 19.66
CA SER A 147 4.37 14.12 20.03
C SER A 147 5.11 12.79 19.88
N SER A 148 4.49 11.66 20.25
CA SER A 148 5.11 10.32 20.17
C SER A 148 4.23 9.30 19.45
N SER A 149 3.15 9.76 18.82
CA SER A 149 2.16 8.88 18.19
C SER A 149 1.64 9.52 16.92
N SER A 150 1.36 8.76 15.88
CA SER A 150 0.69 9.29 14.70
C SER A 150 -0.53 8.44 14.35
N VAL A 151 -1.62 9.10 13.98
CA VAL A 151 -2.87 8.47 13.60
C VAL A 151 -3.12 8.78 12.13
N LEU A 152 -3.40 7.76 11.32
CA LEU A 152 -3.95 7.88 9.98
C LEU A 152 -5.38 7.37 9.97
N LEU A 153 -6.26 8.17 9.39
CA LEU A 153 -7.62 7.80 9.02
C LEU A 153 -7.75 7.91 7.51
N SER A 154 -8.09 6.81 6.85
CA SER A 154 -8.43 6.81 5.44
C SER A 154 -9.86 6.33 5.23
N THR A 155 -10.56 7.04 4.35
CA THR A 155 -11.90 6.70 3.90
C THR A 155 -11.90 6.72 2.39
N GLU A 156 -12.26 5.61 1.77
CA GLU A 156 -12.27 5.45 0.32
C GLU A 156 -13.67 5.00 -0.12
N ARG A 157 -14.18 5.63 -1.17
CA ARG A 157 -15.43 5.26 -1.81
C ARG A 157 -15.22 5.12 -3.30
N HIS A 158 -15.34 3.88 -3.76
CA HIS A 158 -15.37 3.56 -5.18
C HIS A 158 -16.83 3.57 -5.63
N GLY A 159 -17.16 4.31 -6.71
CA GLY A 159 -18.53 4.43 -7.21
C GLY A 159 -19.19 3.13 -7.64
N ASP A 160 -18.41 2.13 -8.06
CA ASP A 160 -18.90 0.80 -8.44
C ASP A 160 -19.25 -0.08 -7.22
N LYS A 161 -18.57 0.15 -6.08
CA LYS A 161 -18.80 -0.62 -4.86
C LYS A 161 -19.87 0.04 -4.00
N ARG A 162 -20.81 -0.76 -3.48
CA ARG A 162 -21.85 -0.28 -2.58
C ARG A 162 -21.32 0.20 -1.23
N ARG A 163 -20.26 -0.43 -0.71
CA ARG A 163 -19.68 -0.13 0.60
C ARG A 163 -18.40 0.70 0.46
N PRO A 164 -18.26 1.79 1.23
CA PRO A 164 -16.99 2.47 1.38
C PRO A 164 -16.00 1.60 2.18
N ARG A 165 -14.72 1.91 2.03
CA ARG A 165 -13.62 1.35 2.80
C ARG A 165 -13.15 2.36 3.84
N TYR A 166 -12.92 1.90 5.04
CA TYR A 166 -12.35 2.66 6.14
C TYR A 166 -11.10 1.96 6.61
N LYS A 167 -10.06 2.73 6.91
CA LYS A 167 -8.88 2.20 7.57
C LYS A 167 -8.36 3.22 8.56
N MET A 168 -7.94 2.72 9.71
CA MET A 168 -7.32 3.45 10.78
C MET A 168 -5.98 2.81 11.09
N MET A 169 -4.92 3.61 11.16
CA MET A 169 -3.61 3.18 11.65
C MET A 169 -3.17 4.11 12.77
N LEU A 170 -2.68 3.55 13.86
CA LEU A 170 -2.04 4.26 14.96
C LEU A 170 -0.62 3.71 15.09
N TRP A 171 0.36 4.58 14.91
CA TRP A 171 1.75 4.32 15.20
C TRP A 171 2.11 4.98 16.53
N HIS A 172 2.78 4.24 17.40
CA HIS A 172 3.30 4.76 18.66
C HIS A 172 4.77 4.35 18.78
N GLU A 173 5.65 5.33 18.87
CA GLU A 173 7.09 5.14 18.97
C GLU A 173 7.48 5.08 20.45
N LEU A 174 8.05 3.96 20.87
CA LEU A 174 8.71 3.78 22.16
C LEU A 174 10.24 3.80 21.96
N PRO A 175 11.06 3.98 23.01
CA PRO A 175 12.50 4.12 22.87
C PRO A 175 13.19 2.99 22.08
N ASP A 176 12.75 1.74 22.27
CA ASP A 176 13.34 0.55 21.63
C ASP A 176 12.32 -0.25 20.78
N HIS A 177 11.07 0.22 20.71
CA HIS A 177 9.95 -0.53 20.12
C HIS A 177 9.01 0.36 19.32
N ASP A 178 8.48 -0.18 18.25
CA ASP A 178 7.37 0.42 17.51
C ASP A 178 6.10 -0.40 17.79
N ILE A 179 5.04 0.27 18.24
CA ILE A 179 3.71 -0.31 18.35
C ILE A 179 2.87 0.21 17.19
N THR A 180 2.24 -0.72 16.46
CA THR A 180 1.36 -0.40 15.34
C THR A 180 0.01 -1.07 15.54
N LEU A 181 -1.04 -0.27 15.68
CA LEU A 181 -2.42 -0.71 15.68
C LEU A 181 -3.04 -0.36 14.33
N GLU A 182 -3.57 -1.35 13.64
CA GLU A 182 -4.24 -1.17 12.37
C GLU A 182 -5.63 -1.79 12.40
N ALA A 183 -6.60 -1.09 11.83
CA ALA A 183 -7.96 -1.59 11.68
C ALA A 183 -8.51 -1.20 10.30
N ALA A 184 -9.08 -2.17 9.58
CA ALA A 184 -9.55 -2.01 8.20
C ALA A 184 -10.93 -2.65 7.98
N TRP A 185 -11.80 -1.91 7.28
CA TRP A 185 -13.18 -2.29 6.96
C TRP A 185 -13.60 -1.83 5.55
N PRO A 186 -13.66 -2.72 4.55
CA PRO A 186 -12.97 -4.00 4.45
C PRO A 186 -11.47 -3.84 4.13
N GLY A 187 -10.64 -4.69 4.74
CA GLY A 187 -9.21 -4.83 4.44
C GLY A 187 -8.95 -5.61 3.15
N LEU A 188 -7.95 -5.21 2.37
CA LEU A 188 -7.59 -5.85 1.11
C LEU A 188 -6.34 -6.72 1.29
N PHE A 189 -6.45 -8.01 0.97
CA PHE A 189 -5.38 -8.98 1.04
C PHE A 189 -5.04 -9.57 -0.33
N LEU A 190 -3.78 -9.98 -0.51
CA LEU A 190 -3.20 -10.54 -1.71
C LEU A 190 -2.62 -11.93 -1.42
N ASP A 191 -3.10 -12.90 -2.19
CA ASP A 191 -2.65 -14.29 -2.19
C ASP A 191 -1.37 -14.47 -3.04
N GLN A 192 -0.61 -15.54 -2.80
CA GLN A 192 0.56 -15.95 -3.59
C GLN A 192 0.23 -16.09 -5.08
N LYS A 193 -1.01 -16.49 -5.42
CA LYS A 193 -1.50 -16.61 -6.80
C LYS A 193 -1.87 -15.28 -7.45
N GLY A 194 -1.64 -14.14 -6.77
CA GLY A 194 -2.02 -12.81 -7.25
C GLY A 194 -3.52 -12.52 -7.13
N LYS A 195 -4.25 -13.29 -6.32
CA LYS A 195 -5.70 -13.12 -6.10
C LYS A 195 -5.95 -12.14 -4.95
N TYR A 196 -6.93 -11.26 -5.14
CA TYR A 196 -7.30 -10.26 -4.15
C TYR A 196 -8.54 -10.69 -3.36
N TRP A 197 -8.48 -10.50 -2.05
CA TRP A 197 -9.51 -10.86 -1.09
C TRP A 197 -9.89 -9.64 -0.22
N ASP A 198 -11.18 -9.38 -0.13
CA ASP A 198 -11.76 -8.37 0.77
C ASP A 198 -12.20 -9.06 2.07
N VAL A 199 -11.52 -8.75 3.18
CA VAL A 199 -11.90 -9.20 4.52
C VAL A 199 -12.81 -8.12 5.15
N PRO A 200 -14.03 -8.47 5.60
CA PRO A 200 -14.98 -7.48 6.10
C PRO A 200 -14.47 -6.63 7.27
N GLU A 201 -13.78 -7.26 8.22
CA GLU A 201 -13.15 -6.61 9.38
C GLU A 201 -11.80 -7.28 9.64
N SER A 202 -10.74 -6.46 9.68
CA SER A 202 -9.39 -6.89 10.01
C SER A 202 -8.81 -5.90 11.02
N ILE A 203 -8.39 -6.39 12.18
CA ILE A 203 -7.73 -5.59 13.22
C ILE A 203 -6.42 -6.27 13.58
N SER A 204 -5.30 -5.55 13.54
CA SER A 204 -4.00 -6.04 13.97
C SER A 204 -3.36 -5.09 14.96
N LEU A 205 -2.75 -5.67 16.00
CA LEU A 205 -1.93 -4.96 16.96
C LEU A 205 -0.57 -5.63 16.98
N ASP A 206 0.44 -4.94 16.48
CA ASP A 206 1.81 -5.44 16.39
C ASP A 206 2.76 -4.57 17.22
N MET A 207 3.75 -5.23 17.82
CA MET A 207 4.89 -4.63 18.49
C MET A 207 6.16 -5.20 17.86
N SER A 208 7.03 -4.33 17.34
CA SER A 208 8.30 -4.73 16.75
C SER A 208 9.47 -3.99 17.41
N SER A 209 10.58 -4.70 17.63
CA SER A 209 11.85 -4.07 17.99
C SER A 209 12.39 -3.20 16.85
N LEU A 210 13.07 -2.10 17.17
CA LEU A 210 13.73 -1.26 16.18
C LEU A 210 14.76 -2.04 15.33
N PRO A 211 14.90 -1.71 14.02
CA PRO A 211 15.85 -2.40 13.16
C PRO A 211 17.30 -2.05 13.52
N SER A 212 18.10 -3.07 13.86
CA SER A 212 19.54 -2.97 14.08
C SER A 212 20.33 -3.48 12.86
N GLU A 213 21.51 -2.89 12.59
CA GLU A 213 22.41 -3.31 11.49
C GLU A 213 22.87 -4.77 11.61
N SER A 214 23.03 -5.24 12.84
CA SER A 214 23.32 -6.63 13.16
C SER A 214 22.82 -6.92 14.57
N GLY A 215 21.92 -7.88 14.72
CA GLY A 215 21.35 -8.15 16.03
C GLY A 215 20.10 -9.00 16.01
N PHE A 216 19.57 -9.15 17.21
CA PHE A 216 18.32 -9.84 17.49
C PHE A 216 17.16 -8.86 17.32
N GLN A 217 16.16 -9.27 16.56
CA GLN A 217 14.90 -8.55 16.37
C GLN A 217 13.77 -9.48 16.76
N TYR A 218 12.70 -8.91 17.31
CA TYR A 218 11.50 -9.65 17.65
C TYR A 218 10.27 -8.84 17.27
N ARG A 219 9.22 -9.58 16.91
CA ARG A 219 7.92 -9.03 16.61
C ARG A 219 6.86 -9.91 17.24
N PHE A 220 5.93 -9.28 17.94
CA PHE A 220 4.76 -9.91 18.54
C PHE A 220 3.53 -9.20 18.05
N GLY A 221 2.45 -9.93 17.79
CA GLY A 221 1.23 -9.30 17.34
C GLY A 221 0.01 -10.16 17.51
N VAL A 222 -1.15 -9.51 17.57
CA VAL A 222 -2.45 -10.14 17.66
C VAL A 222 -3.30 -9.62 16.51
N HIS A 223 -3.82 -10.54 15.70
CA HIS A 223 -4.65 -10.26 14.54
C HIS A 223 -6.04 -10.84 14.78
N LYS A 224 -7.07 -10.06 14.53
CA LYS A 224 -8.47 -10.47 14.59
C LYS A 224 -9.09 -10.22 13.22
N ASN A 225 -9.55 -11.29 12.60
CA ASN A 225 -10.33 -11.24 11.36
C ASN A 225 -11.78 -11.59 11.70
N SER A 226 -12.74 -10.85 11.12
CA SER A 226 -14.17 -11.15 11.29
C SER A 226 -14.91 -11.10 9.96
N GLY A 227 -15.90 -12.00 9.83
CA GLY A 227 -16.69 -12.18 8.61
C GLY A 227 -16.04 -13.09 7.58
N HIS A 228 -16.79 -13.41 6.51
CA HIS A 228 -16.31 -14.27 5.44
C HIS A 228 -15.58 -13.45 4.36
N PRO A 229 -14.32 -13.78 4.02
CA PRO A 229 -13.60 -13.10 2.95
C PRO A 229 -14.31 -13.21 1.60
N GLN A 230 -14.31 -12.13 0.83
CA GLN A 230 -14.92 -12.07 -0.50
C GLN A 230 -13.85 -11.88 -1.58
N PRO A 231 -13.87 -12.66 -2.68
CA PRO A 231 -12.91 -12.46 -3.75
C PRO A 231 -13.22 -11.20 -4.55
N VAL A 232 -12.20 -10.41 -4.89
CA VAL A 232 -12.36 -9.16 -5.66
C VAL A 232 -12.29 -9.41 -7.18
N ASN A 233 -11.39 -10.30 -7.61
CA ASN A 233 -11.06 -10.52 -9.02
C ASN A 233 -11.47 -11.89 -9.57
N THR A 234 -11.82 -12.87 -8.74
CA THR A 234 -12.08 -14.25 -9.17
C THR A 234 -13.45 -14.73 -8.75
N LEU A 235 -14.16 -15.44 -9.64
CA LEU A 235 -15.43 -16.08 -9.33
C LEU A 235 -15.25 -17.34 -8.46
N ASN A 236 -14.12 -18.05 -8.60
CA ASN A 236 -13.86 -19.31 -7.91
C ASN A 236 -12.44 -19.35 -7.30
N GLY A 237 -12.36 -19.62 -6.01
CA GLY A 237 -11.13 -19.86 -5.27
C GLY A 237 -11.47 -20.26 -3.84
N GLU A 238 -10.74 -21.22 -3.29
CA GLU A 238 -10.82 -21.54 -1.88
C GLU A 238 -10.25 -20.36 -1.08
N VAL A 239 -10.95 -20.00 -0.01
CA VAL A 239 -10.53 -18.93 0.90
C VAL A 239 -9.29 -19.41 1.66
N PRO A 240 -8.19 -18.66 1.66
CA PRO A 240 -7.02 -19.02 2.45
C PRO A 240 -7.36 -19.11 3.93
N CYS A 241 -6.94 -20.20 4.59
CA CYS A 241 -7.28 -20.45 5.99
C CYS A 241 -6.86 -19.31 6.93
N ALA A 242 -5.77 -18.60 6.61
CA ALA A 242 -5.29 -17.46 7.40
C ALA A 242 -6.24 -16.23 7.40
N LEU A 243 -7.15 -16.14 6.42
CA LEU A 243 -8.15 -15.06 6.35
C LEU A 243 -9.49 -15.44 6.98
N MET A 244 -9.64 -16.69 7.44
CA MET A 244 -10.86 -17.12 8.11
C MET A 244 -11.08 -16.29 9.38
N PRO A 245 -12.35 -16.09 9.78
CA PRO A 245 -12.65 -15.36 10.99
C PRO A 245 -12.02 -16.06 12.21
N GLY A 246 -11.42 -15.28 13.09
CA GLY A 246 -10.70 -15.82 14.25
C GLY A 246 -9.71 -14.83 14.86
N LEU A 247 -9.11 -15.24 15.96
CA LEU A 247 -8.05 -14.51 16.66
C LEU A 247 -6.73 -15.26 16.48
N CYS A 248 -5.72 -14.61 15.92
CA CYS A 248 -4.41 -15.19 15.71
C CYS A 248 -3.36 -14.41 16.49
N ALA A 249 -2.58 -15.10 17.32
CA ALA A 249 -1.40 -14.54 17.95
C ALA A 249 -0.17 -14.97 17.14
N LYS A 250 0.67 -14.00 16.81
CA LYS A 250 1.87 -14.20 15.98
C LYS A 250 3.09 -13.76 16.77
N ALA A 251 4.15 -14.56 16.73
CA ALA A 251 5.42 -14.23 17.35
C ALA A 251 6.56 -14.64 16.42
N ALA A 252 7.49 -13.75 16.15
CA ALA A 252 8.64 -14.03 15.31
C ALA A 252 9.91 -13.43 15.91
N PHE A 253 10.99 -14.21 15.85
CA PHE A 253 12.32 -13.82 16.26
C PHE A 253 13.23 -13.91 15.05
N SER A 254 13.96 -12.85 14.76
CA SER A 254 14.93 -12.85 13.67
C SER A 254 16.31 -12.46 14.19
N TYR A 255 17.32 -13.09 13.61
CA TYR A 255 18.71 -12.75 13.83
C TYR A 255 19.33 -12.40 12.48
N GLU A 256 19.76 -11.15 12.35
CA GLU A 256 20.39 -10.65 11.14
C GLU A 256 21.86 -10.35 11.42
N LYS A 257 22.74 -10.92 10.57
CA LYS A 257 24.17 -10.64 10.59
C LYS A 257 24.61 -10.18 9.21
N ARG A 258 24.89 -8.89 9.10
CA ARG A 258 25.45 -8.26 7.90
C ARG A 258 26.97 -8.33 7.93
N LYS A 259 27.59 -8.75 6.81
CA LYS A 259 29.05 -8.72 6.61
C LYS A 259 29.38 -8.13 5.24
N ASP A 260 30.43 -7.33 5.21
CA ASP A 260 30.89 -6.62 4.03
C ASP A 260 31.98 -7.48 3.41
N PHE A 261 31.75 -7.99 2.20
CA PHE A 261 32.69 -8.93 1.57
C PHE A 261 33.88 -8.23 0.92
N TRP A 262 33.67 -7.04 0.33
CA TRP A 262 34.61 -6.46 -0.64
C TRP A 262 35.10 -5.04 -0.32
N ARG A 263 34.53 -4.36 0.69
CA ARG A 263 34.92 -2.99 1.05
C ARG A 263 34.99 -2.84 2.58
N GLN A 264 35.99 -2.11 3.07
CA GLN A 264 35.99 -1.67 4.48
C GLN A 264 34.85 -0.67 4.69
N LYS A 265 34.22 -0.67 5.87
CA LYS A 265 33.10 0.23 6.22
C LYS A 265 33.52 1.67 5.97
N GLU A 266 32.85 2.36 5.03
CA GLU A 266 33.17 3.76 4.68
C GLU A 266 33.10 4.62 5.94
N LYS A 267 34.19 5.31 6.27
CA LYS A 267 34.19 6.30 7.35
C LYS A 267 33.66 7.63 6.81
N VAL A 268 33.10 8.45 7.70
CA VAL A 268 32.57 9.79 7.35
C VAL A 268 33.62 10.66 6.65
N ASP A 269 34.90 10.43 6.93
CA ASP A 269 36.03 11.14 6.31
C ASP A 269 36.34 10.68 4.87
N ASP A 270 35.94 9.46 4.46
CA ASP A 270 36.22 8.93 3.12
C ASP A 270 35.29 9.52 2.05
N THR A 271 34.12 10.01 2.47
CA THR A 271 33.08 10.58 1.61
C THR A 271 33.15 12.12 1.51
N ALA A 272 34.06 12.75 2.25
CA ALA A 272 34.17 14.19 2.37
C ALA A 272 35.30 14.74 1.48
N VAL A 273 34.92 15.42 0.39
CA VAL A 273 35.89 16.14 -0.46
C VAL A 273 36.17 17.50 0.18
N LYS A 274 37.44 17.85 0.36
CA LYS A 274 37.83 19.20 0.81
C LYS A 274 37.71 20.14 -0.39
N THR A 275 36.83 21.13 -0.28
CA THR A 275 36.71 22.25 -1.23
C THR A 275 37.10 23.55 -0.52
N ASP A 276 37.42 24.60 -1.27
CA ASP A 276 37.85 25.91 -0.75
C ASP A 276 36.82 26.57 0.20
N ARG A 277 35.59 26.06 0.28
CA ARG A 277 34.50 26.51 1.16
C ARG A 277 34.18 25.56 2.32
N GLY A 278 34.97 24.50 2.53
CA GLY A 278 34.79 23.50 3.58
C GLY A 278 34.76 22.05 3.08
N LYS A 279 34.53 21.10 4.00
CA LYS A 279 34.32 19.68 3.66
C LYS A 279 32.90 19.49 3.13
N VAL A 280 32.74 19.16 1.85
CA VAL A 280 31.43 18.84 1.24
C VAL A 280 31.34 17.33 1.04
N ARG A 281 30.31 16.73 1.65
CA ARG A 281 30.02 15.30 1.50
C ARG A 281 29.53 15.04 0.08
N HIS A 282 30.31 14.32 -0.72
CA HIS A 282 29.89 13.86 -2.04
C HIS A 282 29.34 12.45 -1.89
N PRO A 283 28.01 12.22 -1.95
CA PRO A 283 27.51 10.86 -2.05
C PRO A 283 28.11 10.19 -3.28
N SER A 284 28.48 8.92 -3.15
CA SER A 284 29.01 8.13 -4.26
C SER A 284 28.04 8.14 -5.43
N PHE A 285 28.59 8.18 -6.65
CA PHE A 285 27.85 8.40 -7.90
C PHE A 285 26.80 7.31 -8.18
N ASP A 286 26.89 6.17 -7.49
CA ASP A 286 25.90 5.09 -7.57
C ASP A 286 25.65 4.44 -6.19
N MET A 287 24.58 4.91 -5.53
CA MET A 287 24.12 4.42 -4.22
C MET A 287 23.79 2.92 -4.20
N ARG A 288 23.51 2.31 -5.36
CA ARG A 288 23.20 0.87 -5.44
C ARG A 288 24.45 0.00 -5.54
N LEU A 289 25.54 0.55 -6.07
CA LEU A 289 26.85 -0.10 -6.09
C LEU A 289 27.63 0.12 -4.77
N SER A 290 27.24 1.09 -3.94
CA SER A 290 27.80 1.26 -2.59
C SER A 290 27.34 0.20 -1.58
N GLU A 291 26.42 -0.69 -1.94
CA GLU A 291 25.87 -1.72 -1.05
C GLU A 291 26.41 -3.16 -1.30
N PRO A 292 27.71 -3.46 -1.47
CA PRO A 292 28.17 -4.83 -1.58
C PRO A 292 28.30 -5.47 -0.18
N HIS A 293 27.17 -5.68 0.48
CA HIS A 293 27.07 -6.39 1.76
C HIS A 293 26.34 -7.70 1.52
N ALA A 294 26.79 -8.79 2.14
CA ALA A 294 25.94 -9.95 2.29
C ALA A 294 25.33 -9.95 3.68
N ALA A 295 24.01 -10.08 3.72
CA ALA A 295 23.29 -10.31 4.95
C ALA A 295 22.93 -11.79 5.03
N ILE A 296 23.30 -12.43 6.13
CA ILE A 296 22.76 -13.73 6.52
C ILE A 296 21.70 -13.44 7.57
N SER A 297 20.44 -13.73 7.25
CA SER A 297 19.30 -13.56 8.15
C SER A 297 18.61 -14.90 8.37
N GLY A 298 18.34 -15.22 9.63
CA GLY A 298 17.49 -16.34 10.02
C GLY A 298 16.27 -15.82 10.76
N ILE A 299 15.08 -16.32 10.42
CA ILE A 299 13.83 -16.00 11.11
C ILE A 299 13.24 -17.31 11.64
N ILE A 300 12.91 -17.33 12.93
CA ILE A 300 12.18 -18.40 13.59
C ILE A 300 10.89 -17.78 14.10
N GLY A 301 9.76 -18.21 13.57
CA GLY A 301 8.44 -17.72 13.97
C GLY A 301 7.51 -18.84 14.40
N MET A 302 6.61 -18.50 15.32
CA MET A 302 5.50 -19.32 15.76
C MET A 302 4.20 -18.58 15.45
N LEU A 303 3.28 -19.27 14.77
CA LEU A 303 1.93 -18.81 14.52
C LEU A 303 0.99 -19.62 15.42
N LEU A 304 0.31 -18.95 16.36
CA LEU A 304 -0.71 -19.57 17.18
C LEU A 304 -2.09 -19.10 16.70
N HIS A 305 -2.85 -20.00 16.12
CA HIS A 305 -4.22 -19.72 15.70
C HIS A 305 -5.18 -20.10 16.84
N CYS A 306 -5.76 -19.11 17.51
CA CYS A 306 -6.81 -19.34 18.50
C CYS A 306 -8.16 -19.34 17.76
N ILE A 307 -8.67 -20.54 17.50
CA ILE A 307 -10.00 -20.72 16.89
C ILE A 307 -11.04 -20.13 17.85
N GLY A 308 -11.86 -19.20 17.34
CA GLY A 308 -13.03 -18.64 18.01
C GLY A 308 -14.26 -18.86 17.16
#